data_AF-A0A067CKY8-F1
#
_entry.id   AF-A0A067CKY8-F1
#
_cell.length_a   1.000
_cell.length_b   1.000
_cell.length_c   1.000
_cell.angle_alpha   90.00
_cell.angle_beta   90.00
_cell.angle_gamma   90.00
#
_symmetry.space_group_name_H-M   'P 1'
#
loop_
_entity.id
_entity.type
_entity.pdbx_description
1 polymer ?
#
loop_
_entity_poly.entity_id
_entity_poly.type
_entity_poly.pdbx_seq_one_letter_code
_entity_poly.pdbx_strand_id
1 'polypeptide(L)'
;MCIILDECLMLMVLALQALTVLPSIAVSRETGIAMLALYLTSAFVSIGFAFLYTLRNCCSCVNHLQRHGAKLFYLLHLGLIAFSIATISTFMKPYFSTTEFRTYCENHGLDDNLSGTSCVLLEGYMVVAVMALTLEIGLSIYMLTIGRRIAKKQAIEYARLVREKSMEDAELPSVTRKHSTVKKGVSDVA
;
A
#
# COMPACT_ATOMS: atom_id res chain seq x y z
N MET A 1 21.71 18.74 11.29
CA MET A 1 20.28 18.39 11.30
C MET A 1 20.05 17.38 10.18
N CYS A 2 19.87 16.10 10.49
CA CYS A 2 19.64 15.07 9.48
C CYS A 2 18.17 15.15 9.04
N ILE A 3 17.92 15.57 7.81
CA ILE A 3 16.58 15.54 7.22
C ILE A 3 16.31 14.08 6.88
N ILE A 4 15.46 13.41 7.67
CA ILE A 4 14.99 12.06 7.33
C ILE A 4 14.14 12.21 6.06
N LEU A 5 14.54 11.53 4.97
CA LEU A 5 13.75 11.45 3.74
C LEU A 5 12.38 10.82 4.05
N ASP A 6 11.31 11.32 3.43
CA ASP A 6 9.94 10.81 3.66
C ASP A 6 9.83 9.30 3.35
N GLU A 7 10.67 8.80 2.46
CA GLU A 7 10.84 7.40 2.07
C GLU A 7 11.38 6.55 3.24
N CYS A 8 12.40 7.04 3.96
CA CYS A 8 12.93 6.36 5.14
C CYS A 8 11.95 6.40 6.32
N LEU A 9 11.26 7.53 6.47
CA LEU A 9 10.18 7.67 7.46
C LEU A 9 9.05 6.67 7.17
N MET A 10 8.69 6.48 5.90
CA MET A 10 7.71 5.49 5.50
C MET A 10 8.13 4.07 5.88
N LEU A 11 9.40 3.70 5.67
CA LEU A 11 9.91 2.38 6.07
C LEU A 11 9.84 2.17 7.59
N MET A 12 10.15 3.18 8.40
CA MET A 12 10.03 3.10 9.86
C MET A 12 8.57 2.91 10.29
N VAL A 13 7.64 3.65 9.68
CA VAL A 13 6.21 3.53 9.98
C VAL A 13 5.69 2.15 9.56
N LEU A 14 6.09 1.63 8.39
CA LEU A 14 5.75 0.27 7.97
C LEU A 14 6.26 -0.81 8.94
N ALA A 15 7.46 -0.63 9.49
CA ALA A 15 8.00 -1.55 10.50
C ALA A 15 7.18 -1.50 11.80
N LEU A 16 6.75 -0.31 12.23
CA LEU A 16 5.84 -0.17 13.36
C LEU A 16 4.47 -0.81 13.09
N GLN A 17 3.94 -0.63 11.88
CA GLN A 17 2.68 -1.26 11.44
C GLN A 17 2.78 -2.80 11.45
N ALA A 18 3.96 -3.36 11.13
CA ALA A 18 4.18 -4.80 11.23
C ALA A 18 3.93 -5.29 12.67
N LEU A 19 4.51 -4.59 13.65
CA LEU A 19 4.45 -4.95 15.05
C LEU A 19 3.02 -4.83 15.61
N THR A 20 2.25 -3.86 15.15
CA THR A 20 0.86 -3.63 15.58
C THR A 20 -0.12 -4.65 15.02
N VAL A 21 0.17 -5.28 13.88
CA VAL A 21 -0.69 -6.30 13.26
C VAL A 21 -0.49 -7.68 13.88
N LEU A 22 0.71 -8.03 14.34
CA LEU A 22 1.03 -9.38 14.87
C LEU A 22 0.09 -9.88 15.98
N PRO A 23 -0.32 -9.08 16.98
CA PRO A 23 -1.20 -9.55 18.05
C PRO A 23 -2.56 -10.06 17.54
N SER A 24 -3.05 -9.58 16.39
CA SER A 24 -4.32 -10.06 15.81
C SER A 24 -4.27 -11.54 15.39
N ILE A 25 -3.08 -12.03 15.02
CA ILE A 25 -2.81 -13.43 14.63
C ILE A 25 -2.88 -14.37 15.84
N ALA A 26 -2.40 -13.89 16.99
CA ALA A 26 -2.47 -14.64 18.24
C ALA A 26 -3.91 -14.78 18.75
N VAL A 27 -4.75 -13.77 18.51
CA VAL A 27 -6.14 -13.74 19.00
C VAL A 27 -7.08 -14.57 18.12
N SER A 28 -6.98 -14.46 16.80
CA SER A 28 -7.83 -15.22 15.89
C SER A 28 -7.11 -15.51 14.58
N ARG A 29 -7.15 -16.80 14.21
CA ARG A 29 -6.47 -17.32 13.02
C ARG A 29 -6.96 -16.66 11.74
N GLU A 30 -8.27 -16.66 11.51
CA GLU A 30 -8.85 -16.18 10.24
C GLU A 30 -8.65 -14.67 10.07
N THR A 31 -9.02 -13.89 11.08
CA THR A 31 -8.90 -12.43 11.04
C THR A 31 -7.45 -11.98 11.04
N GLY A 32 -6.59 -12.68 11.79
CA GLY A 32 -5.17 -12.37 11.86
C GLY A 32 -4.43 -12.64 10.56
N ILE A 33 -4.70 -13.77 9.89
CA ILE A 33 -4.14 -14.06 8.56
C ILE A 33 -4.61 -13.02 7.54
N ALA A 34 -5.90 -12.65 7.56
CA ALA A 34 -6.43 -11.63 6.67
C ALA A 34 -5.77 -10.26 6.89
N MET A 35 -5.58 -9.84 8.16
CA MET A 35 -4.86 -8.62 8.50
C MET A 35 -3.40 -8.65 8.04
N LEU A 36 -2.71 -9.77 8.25
CA LEU A 36 -1.32 -9.93 7.81
C LEU A 36 -1.20 -9.85 6.28
N ALA A 37 -2.09 -10.52 5.54
CA ALA A 37 -2.09 -10.49 4.08
C ALA A 37 -2.33 -9.08 3.55
N LEU A 38 -3.29 -8.35 4.14
CA LEU A 38 -3.58 -6.97 3.78
C LEU A 38 -2.40 -6.05 4.11
N TYR A 39 -1.76 -6.23 5.27
CA TYR A 39 -0.56 -5.49 5.66
C TYR A 39 0.60 -5.76 4.69
N LEU A 40 0.91 -7.01 4.37
CA LEU A 40 2.00 -7.37 3.46
C LEU A 40 1.79 -6.77 2.06
N THR A 41 0.55 -6.84 1.56
CA THR A 41 0.18 -6.22 0.28
C THR A 41 0.37 -4.70 0.33
N SER A 42 -0.09 -4.06 1.41
CA SER A 42 0.05 -2.62 1.63
C SER A 42 1.52 -2.20 1.76
N ALA A 43 2.34 -2.98 2.46
CA ALA A 43 3.77 -2.74 2.63
C ALA A 43 4.51 -2.85 1.29
N PHE A 44 4.24 -3.91 0.51
CA PHE A 44 4.86 -4.08 -0.80
C PHE A 44 4.53 -2.92 -1.73
N VAL A 45 3.27 -2.51 -1.81
CA VAL A 45 2.84 -1.36 -2.60
C VAL A 45 3.44 -0.06 -2.08
N SER A 46 3.52 0.13 -0.76
CA SER A 46 4.09 1.33 -0.15
C SER A 46 5.59 1.47 -0.44
N ILE A 47 6.36 0.37 -0.33
CA ILE A 47 7.78 0.35 -0.65
C ILE A 47 7.97 0.62 -2.15
N GLY A 48 7.24 -0.09 -3.01
CA GLY A 48 7.29 0.14 -4.45
C GLY A 48 6.97 1.58 -4.80
N PHE A 49 5.94 2.15 -4.16
CA PHE A 49 5.55 3.54 -4.32
C PHE A 49 6.63 4.51 -3.84
N ALA A 50 7.22 4.33 -2.66
CA ALA A 50 8.26 5.21 -2.15
C ALA A 50 9.53 5.22 -3.02
N PHE A 51 9.94 4.07 -3.54
CA PHE A 51 11.19 3.91 -4.29
C PHE A 51 11.00 3.82 -5.81
N LEU A 52 9.82 4.23 -6.31
CA LEU A 52 9.48 4.32 -7.73
C LEU A 52 10.59 4.98 -8.58
N TYR A 53 11.21 6.03 -8.04
CA TYR A 53 12.29 6.75 -8.72
C TYR A 53 13.54 5.89 -8.94
N THR A 54 13.98 5.17 -7.91
CA THR A 54 15.14 4.26 -7.97
C THR A 54 14.87 3.09 -8.92
N LEU A 55 13.63 2.62 -8.98
CA LEU A 55 13.22 1.49 -9.83
C LEU A 55 13.03 1.87 -11.30
N ARG A 56 12.93 3.17 -11.62
CA ARG A 56 12.71 3.67 -12.99
C ARG A 56 13.78 3.21 -13.99
N ASN A 57 15.03 3.15 -13.56
CA ASN A 57 16.13 2.75 -14.44
C ASN A 57 16.10 1.25 -14.78
N CYS A 58 15.36 0.43 -14.02
CA CYS A 58 15.29 -1.01 -14.21
C CYS A 58 14.10 -1.46 -15.08
N CYS A 59 13.00 -0.70 -15.19
CA CYS A 59 11.79 -1.18 -15.87
C CYS A 59 10.90 -0.09 -16.47
N SER A 60 10.47 -0.28 -17.73
CA SER A 60 9.51 0.60 -18.45
C SER A 60 8.10 0.63 -17.83
N CYS A 61 7.70 -0.43 -17.11
CA CYS A 61 6.41 -0.53 -16.41
C CYS A 61 6.22 0.54 -15.31
N VAL A 62 7.29 1.21 -14.90
CA VAL A 62 7.30 2.23 -13.83
C VAL A 62 6.42 3.43 -14.18
N ASN A 63 6.21 3.76 -15.46
CA ASN A 63 5.34 4.86 -15.88
C ASN A 63 3.87 4.66 -15.49
N HIS A 64 3.35 3.42 -15.55
CA HIS A 64 1.98 3.12 -15.16
C HIS A 64 1.80 3.18 -13.64
N LEU A 65 2.81 2.67 -12.91
CA LEU A 65 2.83 2.68 -11.45
C LEU A 65 3.02 4.12 -10.90
N GLN A 66 3.72 5.00 -11.63
CA GLN A 66 3.83 6.42 -11.30
C GLN A 66 2.49 7.17 -11.43
N ARG A 67 1.61 6.75 -12.35
CA ARG A 67 0.30 7.39 -12.58
C ARG A 67 -0.80 6.90 -11.62
N HIS A 68 -0.75 5.62 -11.22
CA HIS A 68 -1.81 5.00 -10.40
C HIS A 68 -1.36 4.57 -9.00
N GLY A 69 -0.04 4.53 -8.72
CA GLY A 69 0.52 4.04 -7.46
C GLY A 69 0.03 4.80 -6.24
N ALA A 70 -0.15 6.12 -6.35
CA ALA A 70 -0.73 6.91 -5.27
C ALA A 70 -2.17 6.50 -4.94
N LYS A 71 -3.00 6.19 -5.94
CA LYS A 71 -4.38 5.74 -5.72
C LYS A 71 -4.41 4.37 -5.03
N LEU A 72 -3.58 3.44 -5.51
CA LEU A 72 -3.45 2.11 -4.93
C LEU A 72 -2.97 2.18 -3.47
N PHE A 73 -1.96 3.01 -3.20
CA PHE A 73 -1.46 3.30 -1.87
C PHE A 73 -2.58 3.80 -0.94
N TYR A 74 -3.33 4.81 -1.37
CA TYR A 74 -4.42 5.36 -0.56
C TYR A 74 -5.53 4.35 -0.30
N LEU A 75 -5.94 3.59 -1.32
CA LEU A 75 -6.98 2.57 -1.16
C LEU A 75 -6.55 1.48 -0.18
N LEU A 76 -5.30 1.05 -0.22
CA LEU A 76 -4.78 0.02 0.68
C LEU A 76 -4.71 0.50 2.13
N HIS A 77 -4.23 1.72 2.38
CA HIS A 77 -4.18 2.27 3.74
C HIS A 77 -5.57 2.62 4.29
N LEU A 78 -6.52 3.08 3.46
CA LEU A 78 -7.93 3.19 3.85
C LEU A 78 -8.55 1.83 4.14
N GLY A 79 -8.19 0.80 3.36
CA GLY A 79 -8.56 -0.58 3.59
C GLY A 79 -8.04 -1.12 4.92
N LEU A 80 -6.76 -0.86 5.26
CA LEU A 80 -6.16 -1.22 6.55
C LEU A 80 -6.91 -0.57 7.71
N ILE A 81 -7.28 0.71 7.60
CA ILE A 81 -8.08 1.40 8.62
C ILE A 81 -9.43 0.72 8.78
N ALA A 82 -10.17 0.52 7.68
CA ALA A 82 -11.50 -0.08 7.72
C ALA A 82 -11.47 -1.51 8.28
N PHE A 83 -10.50 -2.31 7.86
CA PHE A 83 -10.34 -3.69 8.34
C PHE A 83 -9.89 -3.73 9.80
N SER A 84 -9.03 -2.82 10.24
CA SER A 84 -8.65 -2.70 11.66
C SER A 84 -9.85 -2.36 12.52
N ILE A 85 -10.70 -1.42 12.10
CA ILE A 85 -11.94 -1.07 12.82
C ILE A 85 -12.89 -2.28 12.89
N ALA A 86 -13.07 -3.01 11.78
CA ALA A 86 -13.91 -4.20 11.74
C ALA A 86 -13.36 -5.33 12.65
N THR A 87 -12.03 -5.48 12.69
CA THR A 87 -11.34 -6.46 13.54
C THR A 87 -11.47 -6.08 15.01
N ILE A 88 -11.27 -4.81 15.37
CA ILE A 88 -11.51 -4.29 16.73
C ILE A 88 -12.96 -4.56 17.13
N SER A 89 -13.93 -4.22 16.28
CA SER A 89 -15.34 -4.47 16.56
C SER A 89 -15.62 -5.96 16.84
N THR A 90 -14.98 -6.85 16.08
CA THR A 90 -15.08 -8.30 16.27
C THR A 90 -14.46 -8.74 17.60
N PHE A 91 -13.28 -8.26 17.96
CA PHE A 91 -12.61 -8.58 19.23
C PHE A 91 -13.32 -7.98 20.43
N MET A 92 -14.10 -6.92 20.24
CA MET A 92 -14.90 -6.32 21.30
C MET A 92 -16.24 -7.04 21.54
N LYS A 93 -16.71 -7.90 20.63
CA LYS A 93 -17.99 -8.63 20.77
C LYS A 93 -18.15 -9.38 22.10
N PRO A 94 -17.14 -10.13 22.60
CA PRO A 94 -17.26 -10.84 23.86
C PRO A 94 -17.56 -9.90 25.05
N TYR A 95 -16.99 -8.69 25.04
CA TYR A 95 -17.13 -7.70 26.11
C TYR A 95 -18.49 -6.99 26.11
N PHE A 96 -19.19 -7.01 24.98
CA PHE A 96 -20.57 -6.52 24.87
C PHE A 96 -21.62 -7.63 25.02
N SER A 97 -21.18 -8.88 25.17
CA SER A 97 -22.06 -10.00 25.44
C SER A 97 -22.55 -9.99 26.88
N THR A 98 -23.74 -10.54 27.12
CA THR A 98 -24.25 -10.81 28.49
C THR A 98 -23.65 -12.08 29.10
N THR A 99 -22.81 -12.80 28.35
CA THR A 99 -22.13 -14.04 28.77
C THR A 99 -20.70 -13.76 29.21
N GLU A 100 -20.22 -14.49 30.22
CA GLU A 100 -18.80 -14.44 30.61
C GLU A 100 -17.85 -14.76 29.44
N PHE A 101 -16.70 -14.07 29.39
CA PHE A 101 -15.71 -14.19 28.30
C PHE A 101 -15.30 -15.63 28.03
N ARG A 102 -15.02 -16.40 29.10
CA ARG A 102 -14.57 -17.80 29.00
C ARG A 102 -15.60 -18.65 28.27
N THR A 103 -16.87 -18.54 28.66
CA THR A 103 -17.99 -19.25 28.04
C THR A 103 -18.16 -18.83 26.58
N TYR A 104 -18.01 -17.55 26.28
CA TYR A 104 -18.04 -17.05 24.89
C TYR A 104 -16.91 -17.66 24.05
N CYS A 105 -15.70 -17.70 24.62
CA CYS A 105 -14.49 -18.21 23.97
C CYS A 105 -14.61 -19.70 23.61
N GLU A 106 -15.05 -20.53 24.56
CA GLU A 106 -15.25 -21.97 24.35
C GLU A 106 -16.37 -22.23 23.32
N ASN A 107 -17.48 -21.49 23.39
CA ASN A 107 -18.62 -21.64 22.47
C ASN A 107 -18.31 -21.23 21.02
N HIS A 108 -17.30 -20.39 20.80
CA HIS A 108 -16.91 -19.89 19.48
C HIS A 108 -15.55 -20.45 19.01
N GLY A 109 -14.97 -21.41 19.73
CA GLY A 109 -13.70 -22.06 19.37
C GLY A 109 -12.52 -21.09 19.27
N LEU A 110 -12.50 -20.03 20.09
CA LEU A 110 -11.43 -19.03 20.07
C LEU A 110 -10.13 -19.55 20.72
N ASP A 111 -10.20 -20.66 21.43
CA ASP A 111 -9.06 -21.39 22.00
C ASP A 111 -8.26 -22.20 20.95
N ASP A 112 -8.83 -22.48 19.78
CA ASP A 112 -8.11 -23.01 18.61
C ASP A 112 -7.38 -21.89 17.83
N ASN A 113 -6.69 -21.02 18.55
CA ASN A 113 -5.89 -19.95 17.96
C ASN A 113 -4.47 -20.41 17.61
N LEU A 114 -3.80 -19.68 16.71
CA LEU A 114 -2.47 -20.02 16.21
C LEU A 114 -1.37 -19.98 17.29
N SER A 115 -1.60 -19.29 18.41
CA SER A 115 -0.67 -19.23 19.54
C SER A 115 -0.96 -20.27 20.62
N GLY A 116 -1.94 -21.17 20.43
CA GLY A 116 -2.32 -22.19 21.42
C GLY A 116 -2.73 -21.60 22.78
N THR A 117 -3.21 -20.36 22.78
CA THR A 117 -3.52 -19.58 23.97
C THR A 117 -4.88 -20.00 24.53
N SER A 118 -4.93 -20.39 25.80
CA SER A 118 -6.19 -20.77 26.45
C SER A 118 -7.12 -19.57 26.65
N CYS A 119 -8.43 -19.82 26.75
CA CYS A 119 -9.43 -18.77 26.99
C CYS A 119 -9.15 -17.88 28.21
N VAL A 120 -8.44 -18.39 29.22
CA VAL A 120 -8.07 -17.64 30.43
C VAL A 120 -7.08 -16.52 30.12
N LEU A 121 -6.11 -16.78 29.25
CA LEU A 121 -5.10 -15.80 28.86
C LEU A 121 -5.55 -14.96 27.67
N LEU A 122 -6.45 -15.50 26.84
CA LEU A 122 -6.91 -14.88 25.60
C LEU A 122 -7.60 -13.53 25.82
N GLU A 123 -8.27 -13.34 26.96
CA GLU A 123 -8.89 -12.06 27.33
C GLU A 123 -7.85 -10.92 27.37
N GLY A 124 -6.72 -11.14 28.05
CA GLY A 124 -5.62 -10.17 28.10
C GLY A 124 -4.99 -9.91 26.73
N TYR A 125 -4.82 -10.96 25.92
CA TYR A 125 -4.29 -10.82 24.56
C TYR A 125 -5.26 -10.06 23.63
N MET A 126 -6.58 -10.19 23.82
CA MET A 126 -7.55 -9.39 23.09
C MET A 126 -7.38 -7.90 23.37
N VAL A 127 -7.17 -7.51 24.64
CA VAL A 127 -6.94 -6.10 25.01
C VAL A 127 -5.69 -5.56 24.32
N VAL A 128 -4.58 -6.32 24.37
CA VAL A 128 -3.33 -5.95 23.69
C VAL A 128 -3.54 -5.82 22.18
N ALA A 129 -4.28 -6.74 21.56
CA ALA A 129 -4.59 -6.68 20.14
C ALA A 129 -5.45 -5.46 19.77
N VAL A 130 -6.46 -5.12 20.58
CA VAL A 130 -7.29 -3.92 20.37
C VAL A 130 -6.45 -2.65 20.48
N MET A 131 -5.56 -2.54 21.47
CA MET A 131 -4.64 -1.41 21.61
C MET A 131 -3.69 -1.30 20.40
N ALA A 132 -3.11 -2.42 19.98
CA ALA A 132 -2.21 -2.49 18.84
C ALA A 132 -2.91 -2.10 17.54
N LEU A 133 -4.12 -2.61 17.28
CA LEU A 133 -4.93 -2.25 16.12
C LEU A 133 -5.38 -0.78 16.14
N THR A 134 -5.59 -0.21 17.34
CA THR A 134 -5.89 1.22 17.46
C THR A 134 -4.68 2.07 17.06
N LEU A 135 -3.48 1.65 17.47
CA LEU A 135 -2.24 2.28 17.02
C LEU A 135 -2.03 2.10 15.50
N GLU A 136 -2.37 0.94 14.95
CA GLU A 136 -2.33 0.67 13.50
C GLU A 136 -3.18 1.66 12.70
N ILE A 137 -4.39 2.01 13.18
CA ILE A 137 -5.23 3.04 12.56
C ILE A 137 -4.50 4.38 12.55
N GLY A 138 -3.89 4.77 13.67
CA GLY A 138 -3.12 6.01 13.76
C GLY A 138 -1.91 6.04 12.81
N LEU A 139 -1.16 4.94 12.74
CA LEU A 139 -0.03 4.78 11.82
C LEU A 139 -0.48 4.81 10.36
N SER A 140 -1.58 4.16 10.02
CA SER A 140 -2.19 4.19 8.68
C SER A 140 -2.61 5.61 8.29
N ILE A 141 -3.25 6.37 9.19
CA ILE A 141 -3.58 7.79 8.95
C ILE A 141 -2.30 8.59 8.70
N TYR A 142 -1.25 8.36 9.51
CA TYR A 142 0.04 9.02 9.32
C TYR A 142 0.67 8.65 7.97
N MET A 143 0.57 7.39 7.54
CA MET A 143 1.00 6.93 6.21
C MET A 143 0.28 7.68 5.09
N LEU A 144 -1.01 7.97 5.21
CA LEU A 144 -1.73 8.79 4.21
C LEU A 144 -1.09 10.18 4.08
N THR A 145 -0.64 10.78 5.18
CA THR A 145 0.02 12.10 5.16
C THR A 145 1.41 12.05 4.53
N ILE A 146 2.19 11.00 4.81
CA ILE A 146 3.51 10.78 4.18
C ILE A 146 3.33 10.51 2.69
N GLY A 147 2.39 9.62 2.33
CA GLY A 147 2.06 9.30 0.94
C GLY A 147 1.66 10.53 0.14
N ARG A 148 0.96 11.50 0.74
CA ARG A 148 0.65 12.79 0.09
C ARG A 148 1.89 13.61 -0.22
N ARG A 149 2.89 13.63 0.67
CA ARG A 149 4.16 14.33 0.43
C ARG A 149 4.96 13.66 -0.68
N ILE A 150 5.06 12.33 -0.65
CA ILE A 150 5.75 11.54 -1.69
C ILE A 150 5.05 11.70 -3.06
N ALA A 151 3.72 11.61 -3.11
CA ALA A 151 2.94 11.79 -4.34
C ALA A 151 3.17 13.16 -4.97
N LYS A 152 3.25 14.23 -4.18
CA LYS A 152 3.56 15.58 -4.67
C LYS A 152 4.96 15.64 -5.27
N LYS A 153 5.97 15.09 -4.59
CA LYS A 153 7.34 15.02 -5.11
C LYS A 153 7.39 14.27 -6.44
N GLN A 154 6.74 13.11 -6.53
CA GLN A 154 6.68 12.31 -7.74
C GLN A 154 5.95 12.98 -8.90
N ALA A 155 4.89 13.75 -8.62
CA ALA A 155 4.16 14.49 -9.65
C ALA A 155 4.99 15.64 -10.24
N ILE A 156 5.75 16.36 -9.41
CA ILE A 156 6.68 17.42 -9.87
C ILE A 156 7.75 16.81 -10.78
N GLU A 157 8.38 15.71 -10.33
CA GLU A 157 9.39 15.02 -11.13
C GLU A 157 8.80 14.46 -12.43
N TYR A 158 7.62 13.86 -12.39
CA TYR A 158 6.94 13.39 -13.60
C TYR A 158 6.74 14.53 -14.61
N ALA A 159 6.25 15.69 -14.17
CA ALA A 159 6.04 16.84 -15.04
C ALA A 159 7.36 17.35 -15.64
N ARG A 160 8.44 17.38 -14.85
CA ARG A 160 9.78 17.74 -15.32
C ARG A 160 10.26 16.79 -16.43
N LEU A 161 10.09 15.48 -16.22
CA LEU A 161 10.55 14.46 -17.16
C LEU A 161 9.73 14.45 -18.46
N VAL A 162 8.42 14.66 -18.37
CA VAL A 162 7.57 14.82 -19.56
C VAL A 162 8.03 16.04 -20.37
N ARG A 163 8.39 17.13 -19.70
CA ARG A 163 8.94 18.32 -20.37
C ARG A 163 10.30 18.05 -21.01
N GLU A 164 11.24 17.42 -20.30
CA GLU A 164 12.56 17.04 -20.84
C GLU A 164 12.41 16.15 -22.08
N LYS A 165 11.56 15.11 -22.01
CA LYS A 165 11.27 14.25 -23.16
C LYS A 165 10.66 15.01 -24.33
N SER A 166 9.72 15.92 -24.08
CA SER A 166 9.11 16.72 -25.16
C SER A 166 10.10 17.67 -25.84
N MET A 167 11.15 18.12 -25.13
CA MET A 167 12.21 18.93 -25.70
C MET A 167 13.18 18.07 -26.51
N GLU A 168 13.54 16.89 -26.02
CA GLU A 168 14.37 15.91 -26.76
C GLU A 168 13.67 15.44 -28.06
N ASP A 169 12.38 15.13 -28.00
CA ASP A 169 11.56 14.77 -29.16
C ASP A 169 11.42 15.95 -30.15
N ALA A 170 11.48 17.20 -29.68
CA ALA A 170 11.44 18.40 -30.52
C ALA A 170 12.81 18.77 -31.12
N GLU A 171 13.91 18.36 -30.48
CA GLU A 171 15.28 18.55 -30.96
C GLU A 171 15.73 17.50 -31.98
N LEU A 172 14.99 16.41 -32.17
CA LEU A 172 15.19 15.46 -33.28
C LEU A 172 14.58 16.05 -34.58
N PRO A 173 15.39 16.63 -35.50
CA PRO A 173 14.85 17.06 -36.78
C PRO A 173 14.40 15.82 -37.55
N SER A 174 13.31 15.99 -38.30
CA SER A 174 12.73 15.01 -39.21
C SER A 174 13.74 14.43 -40.22
N VAL A 175 14.52 13.42 -39.84
CA VAL A 175 15.37 12.66 -40.76
C VAL A 175 14.68 11.35 -41.13
N THR A 176 13.45 11.41 -41.65
CA THR A 176 12.90 10.36 -42.55
C THR A 176 11.53 10.75 -43.12
N ARG A 177 11.50 11.58 -44.17
CA ARG A 177 10.51 11.47 -45.25
C ARG A 177 10.88 12.37 -46.43
N LYS A 178 12.00 12.06 -47.08
CA LYS A 178 12.23 12.39 -48.49
C LYS A 178 12.61 11.13 -49.24
N HIS A 179 11.68 10.18 -49.34
CA HIS A 179 11.62 9.36 -50.53
C HIS A 179 10.61 10.03 -51.45
N SER A 180 11.13 10.86 -52.34
CA SER A 180 10.42 11.31 -53.52
C SER A 180 10.06 10.08 -54.35
N THR A 181 8.82 9.61 -54.25
CA THR A 181 8.20 8.81 -55.29
C THR A 181 8.12 9.68 -56.54
N VAL A 182 9.13 9.53 -57.41
CA VAL A 182 9.04 9.93 -58.81
C VAL A 182 7.82 9.23 -59.40
N LYS A 183 6.74 9.98 -59.61
CA LYS A 183 5.60 9.53 -60.40
C LYS A 183 6.10 9.27 -61.82
N LYS A 184 6.27 8.00 -62.19
CA LYS A 184 6.26 7.58 -63.59
C LYS A 184 4.80 7.60 -64.05
N GLY A 185 4.33 8.77 -64.48
CA GLY A 185 3.01 8.96 -65.08
C GLY A 185 3.13 8.91 -66.59
N VAL A 186 2.61 7.84 -67.17
CA VAL A 186 2.27 7.67 -68.59
C VAL A 186 1.08 8.57 -68.91
N SER A 187 1.14 9.29 -70.04
CA SER A 187 0.04 9.85 -70.85
C SER A 187 0.69 10.59 -72.02
N ASP A 188 0.24 10.58 -73.26
CA ASP A 188 -0.80 9.84 -73.95
C ASP A 188 -0.57 9.99 -75.46
N VAL A 189 -1.18 9.08 -76.20
CA VAL A 189 -1.46 9.10 -77.64
C VAL A 189 -1.97 10.47 -78.11
N ALA A 190 -1.43 10.94 -79.24
CA ALA A 190 -2.17 11.66 -80.27
C ALA A 190 -1.55 11.31 -81.64
#